data_AF-A0A379S5L1-F1
#
_entry.id   AF-A0A379S5L1-F1
#
_cell.length_a   1.000
_cell.length_b   1.000
_cell.length_c   1.000
_cell.angle_alpha   90.00
_cell.angle_beta   90.00
_cell.angle_gamma   90.00
#
_symmetry.space_group_name_H-M   'P 1'
#
loop_
_entity.id
_entity.type
_entity.pdbx_description
1 polymer ?
#
loop_
_entity_poly.entity_id
_entity_poly.type
_entity_poly.pdbx_seq_one_letter_code
_entity_poly.pdbx_strand_id
1 'polypeptide(L)'
;MACPIIMNPVLMVPFVLIQPILAGITLLVYSLGIIPPSTNFAPWTMPVGLGAFFNSNGSIAALIIALVNLAIATLIYLPFVIIANKAQNIIDEDESEEDIANALKF
;
A
#
# COMPACT_ATOMS: atom_id res chain seq x y z
N MET A 1 -1.32 -16.22 9.57
CA MET A 1 -0.32 -16.60 8.55
C MET A 1 -0.01 -15.36 7.73
N ALA A 2 1.25 -14.94 7.58
CA ALA A 2 1.58 -13.78 6.76
C ALA A 2 1.20 -14.11 5.31
N CYS A 3 0.16 -13.49 4.76
CA CYS A 3 -0.16 -13.67 3.34
C CYS A 3 0.99 -13.04 2.54
N PRO A 4 1.83 -13.84 1.86
CA PRO A 4 3.01 -13.31 1.20
C PRO A 4 2.55 -12.50 -0.02
N ILE A 5 2.63 -11.17 0.11
CA ILE A 5 2.22 -10.20 -0.93
C ILE A 5 2.84 -10.53 -2.30
N ILE A 6 4.06 -11.06 -2.29
CA ILE A 6 4.81 -11.44 -3.50
C ILE A 6 4.24 -12.69 -4.18
N MET A 7 3.65 -13.62 -3.41
CA MET A 7 3.09 -14.87 -3.93
C MET A 7 1.62 -14.72 -4.35
N ASN A 8 0.96 -13.64 -3.96
CA ASN A 8 -0.40 -13.31 -4.36
C ASN A 8 -0.41 -12.26 -5.49
N PRO A 9 -0.61 -12.66 -6.76
CA PRO A 9 -0.58 -11.74 -7.90
C PRO A 9 -1.66 -10.63 -7.81
N VAL A 10 -2.74 -10.84 -7.04
CA VAL A 10 -3.78 -9.83 -6.81
C VAL A 10 -3.23 -8.63 -6.02
N LEU A 11 -2.32 -8.86 -5.08
CA LEU A 11 -1.69 -7.81 -4.27
C LEU A 11 -0.45 -7.18 -4.93
N MET A 12 0.10 -7.82 -5.97
CA MET A 12 1.17 -7.25 -6.77
C MET A 12 0.69 -6.04 -7.60
N VAL A 13 -0.55 -6.10 -8.10
CA VAL A 13 -1.16 -5.01 -8.88
C VAL A 13 -1.19 -3.68 -8.11
N PRO A 14 -1.79 -3.57 -6.91
CA PRO A 14 -1.77 -2.32 -6.16
C PRO A 14 -0.35 -1.91 -5.75
N PHE A 15 0.54 -2.87 -5.46
CA PHE A 15 1.93 -2.56 -5.08
C PHE A 15 2.70 -1.82 -6.18
N VAL A 16 2.52 -2.20 -7.45
CA VAL A 16 3.19 -1.55 -8.58
C VAL A 16 2.49 -0.26 -8.98
N LEU A 17 1.16 -0.23 -8.97
CA LEU A 17 0.37 0.94 -9.40
C LEU A 17 0.47 2.12 -8.44
N ILE A 18 0.65 1.87 -7.14
CA ILE A 18 0.65 2.94 -6.13
C ILE A 18 1.86 3.86 -6.27
N GLN A 19 3.02 3.31 -6.66
CA GLN A 19 4.27 4.06 -6.77
C GLN A 19 4.17 5.24 -7.76
N PRO A 20 3.77 5.05 -9.04
CA PRO A 20 3.62 6.16 -9.97
C PRO A 20 2.47 7.10 -9.59
N ILE A 21 1.41 6.60 -8.94
CA ILE A 21 0.28 7.43 -8.51
C ILE A 21 0.72 8.42 -7.43
N LEU A 22 1.37 7.94 -6.35
CA LEU A 22 1.84 8.81 -5.27
C LEU A 22 2.94 9.76 -5.76
N ALA A 23 3.85 9.28 -6.62
CA ALA A 23 4.85 10.12 -7.25
C ALA A 23 4.21 11.24 -8.09
N GLY A 24 3.21 10.90 -8.91
CA GLY A 24 2.46 11.86 -9.72
C GLY A 24 1.75 12.92 -8.88
N ILE A 25 1.03 12.52 -7.83
CA ILE A 25 0.36 13.45 -6.91
C ILE A 25 1.38 14.40 -6.27
N THR A 26 2.48 13.85 -5.75
CA THR A 26 3.52 14.65 -5.09
C THR A 26 4.16 15.64 -6.06
N LEU A 27 4.43 15.23 -7.31
CA LEU A 27 4.99 16.10 -8.34
C LEU A 27 4.02 17.21 -8.77
N LEU A 28 2.72 16.92 -8.88
CA LEU A 28 1.70 17.93 -9.18
C LEU A 28 1.63 18.98 -8.06
N VAL A 29 1.57 18.53 -6.81
CA VAL A 29 1.51 19.42 -5.64
C VAL A 29 2.80 20.24 -5.50
N TYR A 30 3.94 19.65 -5.81
CA TYR A 30 5.22 20.36 -5.88
C TYR A 30 5.22 21.43 -6.99
N SER A 31 4.74 21.10 -8.18
CA SER A 31 4.66 22.02 -9.33
C SER A 31 3.70 23.19 -9.09
N LEU A 32 2.67 22.99 -8.26
CA LEU A 32 1.75 24.02 -7.80
C LEU A 32 2.35 24.94 -6.71
N GLY A 33 3.57 24.67 -6.25
CA GLY A 33 4.25 25.47 -5.22
C GLY A 33 3.69 25.27 -3.80
N ILE A 34 2.85 24.25 -3.59
CA ILE A 34 2.22 23.98 -2.29
C ILE A 34 3.24 23.37 -1.31
N ILE A 35 4.17 22.55 -1.82
CA ILE A 35 5.23 21.93 -1.03
C ILE A 35 6.57 22.59 -1.38
N PRO A 36 7.34 23.06 -0.39
CA PRO A 36 8.68 23.61 -0.66
C PRO A 36 9.65 22.50 -1.08
N PRO A 37 10.75 22.84 -1.78
CA PRO A 37 11.74 21.87 -2.22
C PRO A 37 12.30 21.05 -1.06
N SER A 38 12.61 19.79 -1.33
CA SER A 38 13.21 18.89 -0.34
C SER A 38 14.64 19.36 -0.06
N THR A 39 14.87 19.96 1.11
CA THR A 39 16.17 20.49 1.54
C THR A 39 16.98 19.48 2.33
N ASN A 40 16.32 18.50 2.96
CA ASN A 40 16.96 17.46 3.76
C ASN A 40 16.58 16.08 3.24
N PHE A 41 17.42 15.09 3.58
CA PHE A 41 17.14 13.67 3.38
C PHE A 41 16.91 13.01 4.74
N ALA A 42 15.64 12.92 5.15
CA ALA A 42 15.23 12.18 6.32
C ALA A 42 15.41 10.66 6.06
N PRO A 43 15.75 9.87 7.11
CA PRO A 43 15.80 8.42 7.00
C PRO A 43 14.47 7.84 6.49
N TRP A 44 14.54 6.84 5.62
CA TRP A 44 13.36 6.14 5.08
C TRP A 44 12.57 5.37 6.15
N THR A 45 13.17 5.14 7.32
CA THR A 45 12.53 4.52 8.49
C THR A 45 11.70 5.51 9.31
N MET A 46 11.70 6.80 8.95
CA MET A 46 10.92 7.82 9.64
C MET A 46 9.42 7.60 9.40
N PRO A 47 8.56 7.75 10.43
CA PRO A 47 7.12 7.59 10.27
C PRO A 47 6.56 8.52 9.17
N VAL A 48 5.53 8.03 8.48
CA VAL A 48 4.86 8.78 7.42
C VAL A 48 4.36 10.13 7.95
N GLY A 49 4.53 11.19 7.17
CA GLY A 49 4.24 12.57 7.59
C GLY A 49 5.46 13.28 8.18
N LEU A 50 6.12 12.68 9.17
CA LEU A 50 7.32 13.27 9.80
C LEU A 50 8.50 13.35 8.82
N GLY A 51 8.72 12.31 8.02
CA GLY A 51 9.75 12.33 6.98
C GLY A 51 9.57 13.49 6.00
N ALA A 52 8.33 13.74 5.58
CA ALA A 52 8.00 14.84 4.67
C ALA A 52 8.16 16.22 5.33
N PHE A 53 7.81 16.35 6.60
CA PHE A 53 8.02 17.57 7.38
C PHE A 53 9.50 17.94 7.48
N PHE A 54 10.38 16.99 7.83
CA PHE A 54 11.80 17.27 7.95
C PHE A 54 12.50 17.48 6.61
N ASN A 55 12.09 16.73 5.58
CA ASN A 55 12.57 16.92 4.21
C ASN A 55 12.30 18.34 3.69
N SER A 56 11.19 18.93 4.11
CA SER A 56 10.70 20.24 3.66
C SER A 56 11.07 21.41 4.60
N ASN A 57 12.05 21.23 5.49
CA ASN A 57 12.48 22.23 6.48
C ASN A 57 11.38 22.63 7.49
N GLY A 58 10.49 21.72 7.83
CA GLY A 58 9.40 21.97 8.79
C GLY A 58 8.12 22.51 8.16
N SER A 59 7.86 22.19 6.88
CA SER A 59 6.61 22.60 6.23
C SER A 59 5.44 21.71 6.66
N ILE A 60 4.42 22.35 7.26
CA ILE A 60 3.15 21.69 7.62
C ILE A 60 2.41 21.22 6.37
N ALA A 61 2.53 21.93 5.24
CA ALA A 61 1.91 21.53 3.97
C ALA A 61 2.46 20.18 3.47
N ALA A 62 3.77 19.94 3.59
CA ALA A 62 4.38 18.67 3.22
C ALA A 62 3.92 17.52 4.12
N LEU A 63 3.72 17.78 5.43
CA LEU A 63 3.18 16.81 6.38
C LEU A 63 1.76 16.41 5.99
N ILE A 64 0.89 17.37 5.70
CA ILE A 64 -0.51 17.11 5.33
C ILE A 64 -0.57 16.29 4.04
N ILE A 65 0.22 16.64 3.03
CA ILE A 65 0.21 15.91 1.76
C ILE A 65 0.73 14.47 1.93
N ALA A 66 1.73 14.25 2.77
CA ALA A 66 2.18 12.90 3.09
C ALA A 66 1.11 12.05 3.78
N LEU A 67 0.31 12.64 4.68
CA LEU A 67 -0.84 11.96 5.29
C LEU A 67 -1.97 11.69 4.29
N VAL A 68 -2.23 12.64 3.38
CA VAL A 68 -3.21 12.44 2.28
C VAL A 68 -2.75 11.31 1.36
N ASN A 69 -1.47 11.26 1.00
CA ASN A 69 -0.90 10.17 0.20
C ASN A 69 -1.04 8.81 0.91
N LEU A 70 -0.88 8.76 2.23
CA LEU A 70 -1.12 7.54 3.02
C LEU A 70 -2.60 7.12 2.97
N ALA A 71 -3.51 8.07 3.10
CA ALA A 71 -4.94 7.78 3.01
C ALA A 71 -5.33 7.27 1.62
N ILE A 72 -4.84 7.90 0.55
CA ILE A 72 -5.05 7.46 -0.83
C ILE A 72 -4.47 6.06 -1.04
N ALA A 73 -3.25 5.82 -0.56
CA ALA A 73 -2.61 4.52 -0.64
C ALA A 73 -3.46 3.43 0.04
N THR A 74 -3.99 3.73 1.22
CA THR A 74 -4.86 2.83 1.99
C THR A 74 -6.17 2.54 1.26
N LEU A 75 -6.81 3.57 0.69
CA LEU A 75 -8.05 3.43 -0.08
C LEU A 75 -7.86 2.61 -1.35
N ILE A 76 -6.73 2.79 -2.05
CA ILE A 76 -6.40 1.99 -3.23
C ILE A 76 -6.13 0.54 -2.82
N TYR A 77 -5.45 0.28 -1.72
CA TYR A 77 -5.16 -1.08 -1.26
C TYR A 77 -6.41 -1.84 -0.77
N LEU A 78 -7.35 -1.14 -0.13
CA LEU A 78 -8.52 -1.74 0.52
C LEU A 78 -9.31 -2.71 -0.37
N PRO A 79 -9.72 -2.38 -1.60
CA PRO A 79 -10.46 -3.32 -2.45
C PRO A 79 -9.65 -4.56 -2.81
N PHE A 80 -8.34 -4.44 -3.06
CA PHE A 80 -7.49 -5.57 -3.40
C PHE A 80 -7.25 -6.49 -2.21
N VAL A 81 -7.14 -5.93 -0.99
CA VAL A 81 -7.03 -6.72 0.24
C VAL A 81 -8.31 -7.53 0.48
N ILE A 82 -9.48 -6.94 0.24
CA ILE A 82 -10.75 -7.66 0.35
C ILE A 82 -10.83 -8.82 -0.65
N ILE A 83 -10.45 -8.58 -1.91
CA ILE A 83 -10.44 -9.62 -2.95
C ILE A 83 -9.44 -10.73 -2.60
N ALA A 84 -8.23 -10.37 -2.17
CA ALA A 84 -7.21 -11.32 -1.77
C ALA A 84 -7.66 -12.19 -0.58
N ASN A 85 -8.28 -11.59 0.44
CA ASN A 85 -8.83 -12.32 1.58
C ASN A 85 -9.97 -13.26 1.15
N LYS A 86 -10.83 -12.83 0.22
CA LYS A 86 -11.91 -13.69 -0.30
C LYS A 86 -11.36 -14.86 -1.11
N ALA A 87 -10.37 -14.63 -1.96
CA ALA A 87 -9.73 -15.69 -2.75
C ALA A 87 -9.06 -16.74 -1.86
N GLN A 88 -8.40 -16.31 -0.78
CA GLN A 88 -7.76 -17.23 0.16
C GLN A 88 -8.79 -18.12 0.88
N ASN A 89 -9.90 -17.55 1.37
CA ASN A 89 -10.93 -18.34 2.04
C ASN A 89 -11.56 -19.41 1.14
N ILE A 90 -11.68 -19.15 -0.17
CA ILE A 90 -12.22 -20.14 -1.12
C ILE A 90 -11.24 -21.30 -1.33
N ILE A 91 -9.95 -21.01 -1.44
CA ILE A 91 -8.90 -22.04 -1.56
C ILE A 91 -8.87 -22.92 -0.30
N ASP A 92 -8.98 -22.30 0.89
CA ASP A 92 -9.01 -23.02 2.16
C ASP A 92 -10.27 -23.93 2.28
N GLU A 93 -11.41 -23.54 1.70
CA GLU A 93 -12.62 -24.38 1.63
C GLU A 93 -12.45 -25.54 0.63
N ASP A 94 -11.95 -25.28 -0.59
CA ASP A 94 -11.72 -26.30 -1.62
C ASP A 94 -10.71 -27.38 -1.17
N GLU A 95 -9.60 -26.99 -0.52
CA GLU A 95 -8.63 -27.95 0.06
C GLU A 95 -9.29 -28.85 1.11
N SER A 96 -10.20 -28.30 1.93
CA SER A 96 -10.89 -29.07 2.96
C SER A 96 -11.88 -30.10 2.40
N GLU A 97 -12.55 -29.79 1.29
CA GLU A 97 -13.47 -30.72 0.62
C GLU A 97 -12.72 -31.84 -0.11
N GLU A 98 -11.59 -31.53 -0.77
CA GLU A 98 -10.74 -32.54 -1.42
C GLU A 98 -10.13 -33.52 -0.40
N ASP A 99 -9.66 -33.04 0.75
CA ASP A 99 -9.11 -33.88 1.81
C ASP A 99 -10.17 -34.83 2.39
N ILE A 100 -11.40 -34.35 2.59
CA ILE A 100 -12.53 -35.19 3.05
C ILE A 100 -12.92 -36.22 1.98
N ALA A 101 -12.99 -35.81 0.72
CA ALA A 101 -13.33 -36.71 -0.40
C ALA A 101 -12.28 -37.81 -0.62
N ASN A 102 -11.00 -37.48 -0.44
CA ASN A 102 -9.91 -38.46 -0.48
C ASN A 102 -9.96 -39.41 0.71
N ALA A 103 -10.26 -38.92 1.93
CA ALA A 103 -10.41 -39.76 3.12
C ALA A 103 -11.57 -40.77 3.01
N LEU A 104 -12.65 -40.43 2.31
CA LEU A 104 -13.81 -41.31 2.09
C LEU A 104 -13.62 -42.33 0.95
N LYS A 105 -12.57 -42.20 0.14
CA LYS A 105 -12.24 -43.12 -0.95
C LYS A 105 -11.39 -44.33 -0.53
N PHE A 106 -11.02 -44.43 0.76
CA PHE A 106 -10.27 -45.56 1.32
C PHE A 106 -11.17 -46.65 1.91
#